data_AF-A0A1B0FAX1-F1
#
_entry.id   AF-A0A1B0FAX1-F1
#
_cell.length_a   1.000
_cell.length_b   1.000
_cell.length_c   1.000
_cell.angle_alpha   90.00
_cell.angle_beta   90.00
_cell.angle_gamma   90.00
#
_symmetry.space_group_name_H-M   'P 1'
#
loop_
_entity.id
_entity.type
_entity.pdbx_description
1 polymer ?
#
loop_
_entity_poly.entity_id
_entity_poly.type
_entity_poly.pdbx_seq_one_letter_code
_entity_poly.pdbx_strand_id
1 'polypeptide(L)'
;MNYCTDAMIFKNIRKQMGSSLQYIRNLFDEYLRSREGKTYEEMLELWRLHDLEIRYPQRKVIKMDNELHTEVLKFYLNLHTFEQLIADVIADVNVNKTNIEHGEEYSAKKIIQFFDKLKKEVRFNIQEAETVLQDLTIEKPNLEENIVDYNKTVNRNTRDFLIVHKLIEEIKHVYELVELYCNNNNNNNNNSNNNNNNNNSNNNNSHSSDTNE
;
A
#
# COMPACT_ATOMS: atom_id res chain seq x y z
N MET A 1 -25.80 16.48 4.78
CA MET A 1 -25.22 15.13 4.66
C MET A 1 -23.72 15.29 4.46
N ASN A 2 -22.94 15.21 5.54
CA ASN A 2 -21.48 15.27 5.45
C ASN A 2 -20.98 13.81 5.35
N TYR A 3 -21.12 13.21 4.17
CA TYR A 3 -20.31 12.03 3.87
C TYR A 3 -18.87 12.51 3.96
N CYS A 4 -18.09 11.95 4.87
CA CYS A 4 -16.70 12.35 5.09
C CYS A 4 -15.95 12.22 3.76
N THR A 5 -15.64 13.35 3.12
CA THR A 5 -15.04 13.45 1.78
C THR A 5 -13.80 12.56 1.67
N ASP A 6 -12.99 12.56 2.72
CA ASP A 6 -11.78 11.75 2.86
C ASP A 6 -12.05 10.24 2.73
N ALA A 7 -13.17 9.73 3.25
CA ALA A 7 -13.52 8.31 3.09
C ALA A 7 -13.81 7.94 1.62
N MET A 8 -14.29 8.90 0.81
CA MET A 8 -14.42 8.71 -0.64
C MET A 8 -13.07 8.83 -1.35
N ILE A 9 -12.19 9.74 -0.90
CA ILE A 9 -10.84 9.91 -1.45
C ILE A 9 -10.04 8.60 -1.34
N PHE A 10 -10.04 7.96 -0.16
CA PHE A 10 -9.27 6.72 0.04
C PHE A 10 -9.92 5.45 -0.52
N LYS A 11 -11.14 5.52 -1.07
CA LYS A 11 -11.88 4.33 -1.50
C LYS A 11 -11.16 3.56 -2.62
N ASN A 12 -10.60 4.28 -3.58
CA ASN A 12 -9.96 3.65 -4.74
C ASN A 12 -8.61 3.04 -4.37
N ILE A 13 -7.75 3.77 -3.65
CA ILE A 13 -6.47 3.26 -3.18
C ILE A 13 -6.67 2.05 -2.25
N ARG A 14 -7.69 2.05 -1.38
CA ARG A 14 -8.05 0.89 -0.54
C ARG A 14 -8.33 -0.36 -1.38
N LYS A 15 -9.21 -0.23 -2.40
CA LYS A 15 -9.57 -1.33 -3.29
C LYS A 15 -8.37 -1.81 -4.10
N GLN A 16 -7.56 -0.89 -4.61
CA GLN A 16 -6.36 -1.22 -5.38
C GLN A 16 -5.33 -1.95 -4.52
N MET A 17 -5.02 -1.46 -3.32
CA MET A 17 -4.06 -2.10 -2.42
C MET A 17 -4.50 -3.51 -2.02
N GLY A 18 -5.78 -3.70 -1.67
CA GLY A 18 -6.30 -5.04 -1.35
C GLY A 18 -6.17 -6.02 -2.52
N SER A 19 -6.46 -5.56 -3.74
CA SER A 19 -6.31 -6.37 -4.97
C SER A 19 -4.84 -6.65 -5.28
N SER A 20 -3.98 -5.63 -5.15
CA SER A 20 -2.55 -5.70 -5.41
C SER A 20 -1.84 -6.64 -4.45
N LEU A 21 -2.18 -6.58 -3.16
CA LEU A 21 -1.58 -7.44 -2.13
C LEU A 21 -1.85 -8.91 -2.42
N GLN A 22 -3.09 -9.26 -2.76
CA GLN A 22 -3.43 -10.64 -3.13
C GLN A 22 -2.72 -11.07 -4.41
N TYR A 23 -2.69 -10.20 -5.43
CA TYR A 23 -2.04 -10.50 -6.69
C TYR A 23 -0.53 -10.70 -6.53
N ILE A 24 0.17 -9.79 -5.83
CA ILE A 24 1.61 -9.84 -5.62
C ILE A 24 1.99 -11.09 -4.84
N ARG A 25 1.24 -11.46 -3.79
CA ARG A 25 1.47 -12.70 -3.03
C ARG A 25 1.35 -13.93 -3.92
N ASN A 26 0.27 -14.04 -4.70
CA ASN A 26 0.09 -15.17 -5.62
C ASN A 26 1.21 -15.25 -6.67
N LEU A 27 1.58 -14.10 -7.25
CA LEU A 27 2.66 -13.99 -8.22
C LEU A 27 4.00 -14.41 -7.61
N PHE A 28 4.26 -14.02 -6.37
CA PHE A 28 5.50 -14.33 -5.69
C PHE A 28 5.59 -15.78 -5.24
N ASP A 29 4.49 -16.36 -4.75
CA ASP A 29 4.42 -17.78 -4.42
C ASP A 29 4.68 -18.66 -5.65
N GLU A 30 4.07 -18.33 -6.80
CA GLU A 30 4.33 -19.04 -8.05
C GLU A 30 5.82 -18.95 -8.45
N TYR A 31 6.39 -17.74 -8.31
CA TYR A 31 7.79 -17.49 -8.61
C TYR A 31 8.73 -18.31 -7.71
N LEU A 32 8.54 -18.28 -6.38
CA LEU A 32 9.36 -19.01 -5.41
C LEU A 32 9.25 -20.52 -5.58
N ARG A 33 8.04 -21.05 -5.80
CA ARG A 33 7.85 -22.47 -6.11
C ARG A 33 8.61 -22.89 -7.37
N SER A 34 8.63 -22.02 -8.38
CA SER A 34 9.33 -22.32 -9.64
C SER A 34 10.85 -22.20 -9.53
N ARG A 35 11.37 -21.27 -8.74
CA ARG A 35 12.81 -20.95 -8.63
C ARG A 35 13.51 -21.78 -7.55
N GLU A 36 12.91 -21.88 -6.38
CA GLU A 36 13.53 -22.44 -5.17
C GLU A 36 12.83 -23.72 -4.68
N GLY A 37 11.65 -24.05 -5.22
CA GLY A 37 10.84 -25.19 -4.74
C GLY A 37 10.30 -24.99 -3.32
N LYS A 38 10.25 -23.74 -2.85
CA LYS A 38 9.92 -23.37 -1.47
C LYS A 38 8.73 -22.40 -1.40
N THR A 39 8.04 -22.38 -0.26
CA THR A 39 6.99 -21.41 0.03
C THR A 39 7.58 -20.08 0.50
N TYR A 40 6.74 -19.02 0.47
CA TYR A 40 7.11 -17.72 1.03
C TYR A 40 7.55 -17.81 2.50
N GLU A 41 6.86 -18.58 3.33
CA GLU A 41 7.17 -18.75 4.76
C GLU A 41 8.52 -19.46 4.97
N GLU A 42 8.82 -20.48 4.16
CA GLU A 42 10.10 -21.18 4.23
C GLU A 42 11.27 -20.25 3.86
N MET A 43 11.08 -19.40 2.85
CA MET A 43 12.09 -18.42 2.44
C MET A 43 12.21 -17.29 3.46
N LEU A 44 11.11 -16.86 4.07
CA LEU A 44 11.10 -15.85 5.12
C LEU A 44 11.88 -16.33 6.34
N GLU A 45 11.68 -17.58 6.77
CA GLU A 45 12.45 -18.13 7.90
C GLU A 45 13.93 -18.28 7.55
N LEU A 46 14.24 -18.74 6.32
CA LEU A 46 15.62 -18.88 5.84
C LEU A 46 16.39 -17.55 5.87
N TRP A 47 15.72 -16.46 5.51
CA TRP A 47 16.34 -15.15 5.37
C TRP A 47 15.96 -14.16 6.47
N ARG A 48 15.36 -14.63 7.57
CA ARG A 48 14.92 -13.80 8.71
C ARG A 48 15.99 -12.86 9.28
N LEU A 49 17.25 -13.28 9.22
CA LEU A 49 18.39 -12.51 9.76
C LEU A 49 19.06 -11.60 8.71
N HIS A 50 18.63 -11.66 7.45
CA HIS A 50 19.15 -10.80 6.41
C HIS A 50 18.28 -9.54 6.35
N ASP A 51 18.95 -8.38 6.27
CA ASP A 51 18.26 -7.12 6.01
C ASP A 51 18.79 -6.51 4.70
N LEU A 52 17.86 -5.92 3.96
CA LEU A 52 18.17 -5.08 2.82
C LEU A 52 18.13 -3.64 3.32
N GLU A 53 19.30 -3.15 3.71
CA GLU A 53 19.47 -1.76 4.14
C GLU A 53 19.21 -0.84 2.93
N ILE A 54 18.05 -0.18 2.93
CA ILE A 54 17.65 0.81 1.93
C ILE A 54 17.86 2.21 2.53
N ARG A 55 18.57 3.06 1.80
CA ARG A 55 18.94 4.41 2.18
C ARG A 55 18.35 5.43 1.23
N TYR A 56 18.02 6.59 1.78
CA TYR A 56 17.37 7.70 1.07
C TYR A 56 18.19 8.98 1.24
N PRO A 57 19.37 9.09 0.61
CA PRO A 57 20.33 10.16 0.91
C PRO A 57 19.79 11.57 0.65
N GLN A 58 18.84 11.73 -0.27
CA GLN A 58 18.31 13.03 -0.71
C GLN A 58 16.83 13.23 -0.35
N ARG A 59 16.17 12.24 0.25
CA ARG A 59 14.73 12.33 0.54
C ARG A 59 14.50 13.34 1.66
N LYS A 60 13.76 14.41 1.33
CA LYS A 60 13.31 15.39 2.30
C LYS A 60 12.31 14.75 3.27
N VAL A 61 12.46 15.03 4.55
CA VAL A 61 11.46 14.64 5.56
C VAL A 61 10.25 15.55 5.38
N ILE A 62 9.11 14.96 5.06
CA ILE A 62 7.84 15.68 4.93
C ILE A 62 6.96 15.23 6.09
N LYS A 63 6.52 16.20 6.91
CA LYS A 63 5.57 15.98 7.99
C LYS A 63 4.32 16.80 7.71
N MET A 64 3.17 16.16 7.88
CA MET A 64 1.86 16.80 7.76
C MET A 64 1.12 16.68 9.09
N ASP A 65 0.12 17.54 9.32
CA ASP A 65 -0.67 17.54 10.55
C ASP A 65 -1.50 16.25 10.72
N ASN A 66 -1.84 15.58 9.60
CA ASN A 66 -2.57 14.32 9.58
C ASN A 66 -1.61 13.14 9.37
N GLU A 67 -1.68 12.16 10.28
CA GLU A 67 -0.85 10.95 10.26
C GLU A 67 -1.11 10.10 9.02
N LEU A 68 -2.38 9.86 8.66
CA LEU A 68 -2.73 9.09 7.46
C LEU A 68 -2.20 9.76 6.19
N HIS A 69 -2.28 11.09 6.10
CA HIS A 69 -1.76 11.83 4.95
C HIS A 69 -0.24 11.68 4.85
N THR A 70 0.45 11.75 5.99
CA THR A 70 1.90 11.52 6.08
C THR A 70 2.26 10.10 5.62
N GLU A 71 1.49 9.09 6.04
CA GLU A 71 1.73 7.69 5.66
C GLU A 71 1.43 7.44 4.17
N VAL A 72 0.39 8.03 3.59
CA VAL A 72 0.11 7.91 2.14
C VAL A 72 1.18 8.62 1.30
N LEU A 73 1.69 9.76 1.77
CA LEU A 73 2.81 10.43 1.10
C LEU A 73 4.10 9.61 1.18
N LYS A 74 4.40 9.00 2.32
CA LYS A 74 5.53 8.07 2.46
C LYS A 74 5.35 6.85 1.57
N PHE A 75 4.16 6.28 1.52
CA PHE A 75 3.82 5.15 0.65
C PHE A 75 4.10 5.48 -0.81
N TYR A 76 3.65 6.63 -1.29
CA TYR A 76 3.93 7.13 -2.62
C TYR A 76 5.43 7.16 -2.94
N LEU A 77 6.24 7.72 -2.03
CA LEU A 77 7.70 7.76 -2.16
C LEU A 77 8.34 6.37 -2.09
N ASN A 78 7.83 5.48 -1.25
CA ASN A 78 8.31 4.11 -1.09
C ASN A 78 8.01 3.25 -2.31
N LEU A 79 6.85 3.41 -2.94
CA LEU A 79 6.54 2.73 -4.19
C LEU A 79 7.52 3.11 -5.30
N HIS A 80 7.89 4.39 -5.40
CA HIS A 80 8.94 4.81 -6.33
C HIS A 80 10.32 4.21 -5.99
N THR A 81 10.64 4.02 -4.71
CA THR A 81 11.82 3.24 -4.29
C THR A 81 11.76 1.83 -4.86
N PHE A 82 10.64 1.14 -4.67
CA PHE A 82 10.49 -0.24 -5.15
C PHE A 82 10.54 -0.31 -6.68
N GLU A 83 10.02 0.68 -7.40
CA GLU A 83 10.17 0.74 -8.85
C GLU A 83 11.64 0.79 -9.28
N GLN A 84 12.47 1.60 -8.60
CA GLN A 84 13.92 1.67 -8.85
C GLN A 84 14.63 0.36 -8.49
N LEU A 85 14.34 -0.21 -7.32
CA LEU A 85 14.92 -1.49 -6.89
C LEU A 85 14.60 -2.62 -7.87
N ILE A 86 13.36 -2.69 -8.37
CA ILE A 86 12.95 -3.66 -9.39
C ILE A 86 13.70 -3.42 -10.71
N ALA A 87 13.88 -2.17 -11.12
CA ALA A 87 14.67 -1.84 -12.31
C ALA A 87 16.13 -2.29 -12.17
N ASP A 88 16.74 -2.08 -11.00
CA ASP A 88 18.10 -2.54 -10.69
C ASP A 88 18.21 -4.07 -10.76
N VAL A 89 17.22 -4.82 -10.26
CA VAL A 89 17.19 -6.28 -10.38
C VAL A 89 17.14 -6.72 -11.85
N ILE A 90 16.26 -6.11 -12.65
CA ILE A 90 16.15 -6.43 -14.08
C ILE A 90 17.46 -6.13 -14.81
N ALA A 91 18.11 -5.00 -14.50
CA ALA A 91 19.40 -4.64 -15.08
C ALA A 91 20.50 -5.65 -14.70
N ASP A 92 20.59 -6.03 -13.42
CA ASP A 92 21.55 -7.03 -12.93
C ASP A 92 21.34 -8.40 -13.60
N VAL A 93 20.09 -8.85 -13.74
CA VAL A 93 19.76 -10.12 -14.41
C VAL A 93 20.16 -10.10 -15.89
N ASN A 94 19.95 -8.97 -16.59
CA ASN A 94 20.36 -8.83 -17.97
C ASN A 94 21.89 -8.88 -18.13
N VAL A 95 22.64 -8.23 -17.24
CA VAL A 95 24.11 -8.24 -17.25
C VAL A 95 24.66 -9.63 -16.92
N ASN A 96 24.03 -10.34 -15.97
CA ASN A 96 24.53 -11.62 -15.44
C ASN A 96 23.81 -12.85 -16.00
N LYS A 97 23.11 -12.72 -17.12
CA LYS A 97 22.26 -13.77 -17.70
C LYS A 97 22.94 -15.14 -17.76
N THR A 98 24.14 -15.21 -18.34
CA THR A 98 24.89 -16.45 -18.51
C THR A 98 25.27 -17.09 -17.16
N ASN A 99 25.67 -16.27 -16.19
CA ASN A 99 26.02 -16.75 -14.84
C ASN A 99 24.80 -17.31 -14.10
N ILE A 100 23.63 -16.70 -14.29
CA ILE A 100 22.36 -17.17 -13.72
C ILE A 100 21.97 -18.51 -14.35
N GLU A 101 21.92 -18.56 -15.69
CA GLU A 101 21.42 -19.73 -16.41
C GLU A 101 22.30 -20.97 -16.20
N HIS A 102 23.62 -20.79 -16.01
CA HIS A 102 24.54 -21.90 -15.73
C HIS A 102 24.77 -22.16 -14.24
N GLY A 103 24.77 -21.14 -13.38
CA GLY A 103 25.12 -21.26 -11.97
C GLY A 103 23.93 -21.49 -11.05
N GLU A 104 22.77 -20.92 -11.37
CA GLU A 104 21.53 -21.07 -10.61
C GLU A 104 20.56 -22.08 -11.26
N GLU A 105 20.89 -22.60 -12.44
CA GLU A 105 20.06 -23.51 -13.25
C GLU A 105 18.63 -22.99 -13.48
N TYR A 106 18.46 -21.67 -13.44
CA TYR A 106 17.16 -21.01 -13.59
C TYR A 106 17.15 -20.01 -14.75
N SER A 107 15.97 -19.81 -15.33
CA SER A 107 15.83 -18.95 -16.50
C SER A 107 15.85 -17.47 -16.11
N ALA A 108 16.87 -16.73 -16.56
CA ALA A 108 16.94 -15.28 -16.44
C ALA A 108 15.69 -14.59 -17.02
N LYS A 109 15.14 -15.13 -18.12
CA LYS A 109 13.88 -14.66 -18.72
C LYS A 109 12.70 -14.75 -17.75
N LYS A 110 12.58 -15.83 -16.97
CA LYS A 110 11.50 -15.98 -15.98
C LYS A 110 11.64 -14.98 -14.83
N ILE A 111 12.88 -14.70 -14.40
CA ILE A 111 13.15 -13.66 -13.39
C ILE A 111 12.68 -12.29 -13.90
N ILE A 112 13.10 -11.90 -15.11
CA ILE A 112 12.68 -10.63 -15.73
C ILE A 112 11.16 -10.55 -15.86
N GLN A 113 10.50 -11.61 -16.34
CA GLN A 113 9.04 -11.63 -16.48
C GLN A 113 8.30 -11.46 -15.15
N PHE A 114 8.80 -12.05 -14.07
CA PHE A 114 8.26 -11.86 -12.73
C PHE A 114 8.39 -10.39 -12.30
N PHE A 115 9.59 -9.83 -12.41
CA PHE A 115 9.85 -8.45 -11.99
C PHE A 115 9.16 -7.40 -12.86
N ASP A 116 8.96 -7.65 -14.16
CA ASP A 116 8.16 -6.78 -15.03
C ASP A 116 6.69 -6.72 -14.61
N LYS A 117 6.09 -7.88 -14.25
CA LYS A 117 4.73 -7.93 -13.71
C LYS A 117 4.64 -7.19 -12.39
N LEU A 118 5.60 -7.40 -11.49
CA LEU A 118 5.66 -6.70 -10.21
C LEU A 118 5.79 -5.18 -10.38
N LYS A 119 6.67 -4.74 -11.29
CA LYS A 119 6.85 -3.32 -11.63
C LYS A 119 5.55 -2.67 -12.10
N LYS A 120 4.76 -3.40 -12.89
CA LYS A 120 3.46 -2.92 -13.36
C LYS A 120 2.49 -2.68 -12.20
N GLU A 121 2.42 -3.59 -11.24
CA GLU A 121 1.57 -3.43 -10.04
C GLU A 121 2.03 -2.28 -9.15
N VAL A 122 3.35 -2.12 -8.97
CA VAL A 122 3.91 -0.95 -8.26
C VAL A 122 3.45 0.34 -8.93
N ARG A 123 3.54 0.44 -10.26
CA ARG A 123 3.08 1.62 -11.01
C ARG A 123 1.59 1.91 -10.86
N PHE A 124 0.74 0.90 -10.81
CA PHE A 124 -0.68 1.11 -10.54
C PHE A 124 -0.92 1.70 -9.15
N ASN A 125 -0.22 1.19 -8.14
CA ASN A 125 -0.33 1.75 -6.78
C ASN A 125 0.22 3.18 -6.69
N ILE A 126 1.28 3.51 -7.45
CA ILE A 126 1.80 4.89 -7.56
C ILE A 126 0.70 5.81 -8.09
N GLN A 127 0.01 5.44 -9.18
CA GLN A 127 -1.04 6.25 -9.78
C GLN A 127 -2.24 6.48 -8.84
N GLU A 128 -2.65 5.45 -8.10
CA GLU A 128 -3.72 5.59 -7.11
C GLU A 128 -3.28 6.47 -5.92
N ALA A 129 -2.04 6.32 -5.44
CA ALA A 129 -1.50 7.20 -4.40
C ALA A 129 -1.40 8.66 -4.88
N GLU A 130 -1.00 8.89 -6.13
CA GLU A 130 -0.98 10.24 -6.73
C GLU A 130 -2.36 10.88 -6.76
N THR A 131 -3.38 10.11 -7.13
CA THR A 131 -4.77 10.58 -7.16
C THR A 131 -5.21 11.01 -5.76
N VAL A 132 -4.89 10.22 -4.73
CA VAL A 132 -5.20 10.57 -3.33
C VAL A 132 -4.46 11.84 -2.89
N LEU A 133 -3.17 11.98 -3.21
CA LEU A 133 -2.41 13.19 -2.87
C LEU A 133 -3.00 14.43 -3.56
N GLN A 134 -3.42 14.31 -4.82
CA GLN A 134 -4.07 15.38 -5.56
C GLN A 134 -5.42 15.79 -4.93
N ASP A 135 -6.27 14.82 -4.59
CA ASP A 135 -7.57 15.06 -3.97
C ASP A 135 -7.44 15.69 -2.58
N LEU A 136 -6.39 15.34 -1.84
CA LEU A 136 -6.04 15.95 -0.55
C LEU A 136 -5.31 17.30 -0.69
N THR A 137 -5.07 17.78 -1.92
CA THR A 137 -4.32 19.01 -2.21
C THR A 137 -2.90 19.02 -1.62
N ILE A 138 -2.28 17.84 -1.56
CA ILE A 138 -0.92 17.65 -1.06
C ILE A 138 0.05 17.80 -2.22
N GLU A 139 1.03 18.71 -2.07
CA GLU A 139 2.06 18.89 -3.08
C GLU A 139 2.88 17.61 -3.25
N LYS A 140 2.91 17.11 -4.49
CA LYS A 140 3.67 15.91 -4.86
C LYS A 140 5.17 16.23 -4.82
N PRO A 141 5.98 15.46 -4.06
CA PRO A 141 7.43 15.60 -4.10
C PRO A 141 7.98 15.21 -5.46
N ASN A 142 9.08 15.84 -5.87
CA ASN A 142 9.79 15.42 -7.08
C ASN A 142 10.39 14.01 -6.87
N LEU A 143 9.93 13.04 -7.67
CA LEU A 143 10.42 11.66 -7.62
C LEU A 143 11.88 11.54 -8.07
N GLU A 144 12.38 12.44 -8.92
CA GLU A 144 13.77 12.43 -9.39
C GLU A 144 14.77 12.72 -8.25
N GLU A 145 14.34 13.45 -7.22
CA GLU A 145 15.14 13.67 -6.00
C GLU A 145 15.12 12.46 -5.06
N ASN A 146 14.24 11.49 -5.30
CA ASN A 146 14.06 10.30 -4.46
C ASN A 146 14.95 9.14 -4.96
N ILE A 147 16.26 9.38 -5.03
CA ILE A 147 17.25 8.39 -5.46
C ILE A 147 17.43 7.32 -4.38
N VAL A 148 17.29 6.05 -4.77
CA VAL A 148 17.52 4.91 -3.88
C VAL A 148 19.00 4.53 -3.84
N ASP A 149 19.52 4.31 -2.63
CA ASP A 149 20.76 3.57 -2.41
C ASP A 149 20.45 2.35 -1.53
N TYR A 150 21.14 1.24 -1.75
CA TYR A 150 20.94 0.05 -0.93
C TYR A 150 22.21 -0.80 -0.87
N ASN A 151 22.32 -1.64 0.16
CA ASN A 151 23.47 -2.52 0.27
C ASN A 151 23.48 -3.58 -0.86
N LYS A 152 24.37 -3.37 -1.84
CA LYS A 152 24.57 -4.27 -2.99
C LYS A 152 25.41 -5.51 -2.68
N THR A 153 25.92 -5.68 -1.46
CA THR A 153 26.70 -6.87 -1.07
C THR A 153 25.82 -8.08 -0.74
N VAL A 154 24.50 -7.90 -0.61
CA VAL A 154 23.56 -9.00 -0.38
C VAL A 154 23.50 -9.89 -1.62
N ASN A 155 23.52 -11.21 -1.42
CA ASN A 155 23.38 -12.19 -2.50
C ASN A 155 22.10 -11.91 -3.32
N ARG A 156 22.17 -12.10 -4.65
CA ARG A 156 21.06 -11.82 -5.57
C ARG A 156 19.73 -12.42 -5.12
N ASN A 157 19.68 -13.70 -4.77
CA ASN A 157 18.41 -14.37 -4.45
C ASN A 157 17.80 -13.79 -3.17
N THR A 158 18.64 -13.58 -2.16
CA THR A 158 18.25 -12.93 -0.91
C THR A 158 17.79 -11.49 -1.16
N ARG A 159 18.53 -10.71 -1.95
CA ARG A 159 18.17 -9.33 -2.33
C ARG A 159 16.81 -9.30 -3.01
N ASP A 160 16.64 -10.10 -4.06
CA ASP A 160 15.41 -10.18 -4.85
C ASP A 160 14.21 -10.50 -3.96
N PHE A 161 14.36 -11.46 -3.05
CA PHE A 161 13.30 -11.79 -2.10
C PHE A 161 13.01 -10.65 -1.12
N LEU A 162 14.03 -10.06 -0.51
CA LEU A 162 13.86 -9.00 0.47
C LEU A 162 13.19 -7.75 -0.14
N ILE A 163 13.45 -7.44 -1.43
CA ILE A 163 12.75 -6.38 -2.16
C ILE A 163 11.25 -6.67 -2.21
N VAL A 164 10.86 -7.87 -2.65
CA VAL A 164 9.44 -8.24 -2.80
C VAL A 164 8.75 -8.34 -1.44
N HIS A 165 9.43 -8.93 -0.45
CA HIS A 165 8.94 -9.02 0.92
C HIS A 165 8.66 -7.65 1.53
N LYS A 166 9.62 -6.72 1.45
CA LYS A 166 9.45 -5.35 1.96
C LYS A 166 8.32 -4.61 1.22
N LEU A 167 8.14 -4.83 -0.08
CA LEU A 167 7.01 -4.26 -0.82
C LEU A 167 5.66 -4.80 -0.33
N ILE A 168 5.56 -6.10 -0.05
CA ILE A 168 4.35 -6.72 0.50
C ILE A 168 4.01 -6.11 1.87
N GLU A 169 4.99 -5.97 2.76
CA GLU A 169 4.79 -5.39 4.09
C GLU A 169 4.41 -3.91 4.02
N GLU A 170 5.02 -3.15 3.10
CA GLU A 170 4.68 -1.74 2.87
C GLU A 170 3.22 -1.57 2.41
N ILE A 171 2.78 -2.33 1.39
CA ILE A 171 1.39 -2.27 0.90
C ILE A 171 0.44 -2.70 2.01
N LYS A 172 0.77 -3.75 2.76
CA LYS A 172 -0.05 -4.26 3.87
C LYS A 172 -0.22 -3.22 4.97
N HIS A 173 0.86 -2.60 5.43
CA HIS A 173 0.84 -1.56 6.47
C HIS A 173 -0.09 -0.41 6.10
N VAL A 174 0.07 0.14 4.90
CA VAL A 174 -0.73 1.29 4.45
C VAL A 174 -2.19 0.89 4.19
N TYR A 175 -2.42 -0.31 3.67
CA TYR A 175 -3.77 -0.87 3.52
C TYR A 175 -4.49 -0.98 4.87
N GLU A 176 -3.84 -1.49 5.90
CA GLU A 176 -4.41 -1.62 7.24
C GLU A 176 -4.76 -0.26 7.85
N LEU A 177 -3.89 0.76 7.68
CA LEU A 177 -4.17 2.13 8.10
C LEU A 177 -5.39 2.73 7.40
N VAL A 178 -5.48 2.57 6.08
CA VAL A 178 -6.62 3.06 5.28
C VAL A 178 -7.92 2.33 5.66
N GLU A 179 -7.86 1.01 5.88
CA GLU A 179 -9.01 0.22 6.35
C GLU A 179 -9.53 0.72 7.70
N LEU A 180 -8.64 0.93 8.68
CA LEU A 180 -8.99 1.46 9.99
C LEU A 180 -9.68 2.83 9.88
N TYR A 181 -9.13 3.72 9.06
CA TYR A 181 -9.71 5.03 8.81
C TYR A 181 -11.12 4.95 8.22
N CYS A 182 -11.31 4.16 7.16
CA CYS A 182 -12.61 3.97 6.52
C CYS A 182 -13.65 3.37 7.49
N ASN A 183 -13.24 2.41 8.33
CA ASN A 183 -14.14 1.71 9.24
C ASN A 183 -14.55 2.59 10.45
N ASN A 184 -13.63 3.40 10.98
CA ASN A 184 -13.92 4.34 12.08
C ASN A 184 -14.92 5.42 11.64
N ASN A 185 -14.80 5.92 10.42
CA ASN A 185 -15.74 6.91 9.87
C ASN A 185 -17.15 6.33 9.67
N ASN A 186 -17.28 5.04 9.32
CA ASN A 186 -18.58 4.39 9.19
C ASN A 186 -19.30 4.25 10.54
N ASN A 187 -18.57 3.97 11.63
CA ASN A 187 -19.15 3.82 12.97
C ASN A 187 -19.62 5.15 13.59
N ASN A 188 -18.88 6.25 13.38
CA ASN A 188 -19.28 7.57 13.87
C ASN A 188 -20.57 8.09 13.22
N ASN A 189 -20.80 7.75 11.94
CA ASN A 189 -22.04 8.12 11.25
C ASN A 189 -23.26 7.33 11.74
N ASN A 190 -23.09 6.08 12.15
CA ASN A 190 -24.19 5.25 12.67
C ASN A 190 -24.64 5.68 14.08
N ASN A 191 -23.71 6.11 14.94
CA ASN A 191 -24.07 6.59 16.28
C ASN A 191 -24.75 7.97 16.28
N SER A 192 -24.45 8.83 15.30
CA SER A 192 -25.07 10.17 15.24
C SER A 192 -26.54 10.14 14.77
N ASN A 193 -26.98 9.07 14.10
CA ASN A 193 -28.36 8.91 13.65
C ASN A 193 -29.30 8.33 14.71
N ASN A 194 -28.79 7.77 15.81
CA ASN A 194 -29.63 7.16 16.85
C ASN A 194 -30.07 8.10 17.98
N ASN A 195 -29.60 9.36 18.01
CA ASN A 195 -29.92 10.32 19.07
C ASN A 195 -31.01 11.35 18.74
N ASN A 196 -31.64 11.29 17.55
CA ASN A 196 -32.65 12.28 17.16
C ASN A 196 -34.12 11.85 17.33
N ASN A 197 -34.40 10.71 17.95
CA ASN A 197 -35.78 10.24 18.19
C ASN A 197 -36.09 10.01 19.68
N ASN A 198 -35.86 11.02 20.52
CA ASN A 198 -36.54 11.08 21.81
C ASN A 198 -36.63 12.52 22.33
N ASN A 199 -37.59 13.27 21.81
CA ASN A 199 -38.26 14.33 22.57
C ASN A 199 -39.60 14.64 21.93
N ASN A 200 -40.64 13.94 22.37
CA ASN A 200 -41.88 14.62 22.74
C ASN A 200 -42.67 13.76 23.73
N SER A 201 -42.38 13.94 25.01
CA SER A 201 -43.29 13.53 26.09
C SER A 201 -44.46 14.50 26.17
N ASN A 202 -45.67 13.92 26.13
CA ASN A 202 -46.90 14.31 26.81
C ASN A 202 -46.84 15.54 27.74
N ASN A 203 -47.86 16.41 27.68
CA ASN A 203 -48.92 16.39 28.70
C ASN A 203 -50.11 17.38 28.48
N ASN A 204 -51.29 16.86 28.81
CA ASN A 204 -52.41 17.46 29.56
C ASN A 204 -53.46 18.39 28.91
N ASN A 205 -54.63 17.77 28.67
CA ASN A 205 -55.93 17.95 29.35
C ASN A 205 -56.64 19.31 29.45
N SER A 206 -57.91 19.25 28.99
CA SER A 206 -59.18 19.61 29.69
C SER A 206 -59.92 20.92 29.36
N HIS A 207 -61.17 20.72 28.89
CA HIS A 207 -62.44 21.43 29.17
C HIS A 207 -62.51 22.96 29.02
N SER A 208 -63.37 23.48 28.11
CA SER A 208 -64.81 23.72 28.35
C SER A 208 -65.41 24.75 27.35
N SER A 209 -66.63 24.44 26.89
CA SER A 209 -67.80 25.32 26.59
C SER A 209 -67.71 26.50 25.60
N ASP A 210 -68.61 26.42 24.59
CA ASP A 210 -69.67 27.39 24.22
C ASP A 210 -69.76 27.93 22.77
N THR A 211 -70.88 27.52 22.14
CA THR A 211 -71.87 28.29 21.35
C THR A 211 -71.68 28.68 19.87
N ASN A 212 -72.82 28.50 19.17
CA ASN A 212 -73.31 29.02 17.87
C ASN A 212 -72.73 28.32 16.63
N GLU A 213 -73.51 27.74 15.70
CA GLU A 213 -74.87 27.99 15.20
C GLU A 213 -75.49 26.67 14.67
#